data_AF-C4KEB1-F1
#
_entry.id   AF-C4KEB1-F1
#
_cell.length_a   1.000
_cell.length_b   1.000
_cell.length_c   1.000
_cell.angle_alpha   90.00
_cell.angle_beta   90.00
_cell.angle_gamma   90.00
#
_symmetry.space_group_name_H-M   'P 1'
#
loop_
_entity.id
_entity.type
_entity.pdbx_description
1 polymer ?
#
loop_
_entity_poly.entity_id
_entity_poly.type
_entity_poly.pdbx_seq_one_letter_code
_entity_poly.pdbx_strand_id
1 'polypeptide(L)'
;MISKDDVFTLILNEYKNSQKPVSISKIKRKFKDESIAKVLEELEKEKKIRRVENKGKVSFEPIDSLNVAEELKILRDEIHRVLDLLQKLIESKSFSYKDFDEAYDRIKDSLGYAPLERIRIELGLSKEEFYSKFRKYIEENYDLIAGGDEGFTRKGVTYGIIKRRR
;
A
#
# COMPACT_ATOMS: atom_id res chain seq x y z
N MET A 1 -7.71 42.37 5.04
CA MET A 1 -8.25 41.41 4.07
C MET A 1 -8.34 40.08 4.76
N ILE A 2 -9.55 39.56 4.90
CA ILE A 2 -9.80 38.31 5.61
C ILE A 2 -9.26 37.09 4.85
N SER A 3 -8.71 36.10 5.58
CA SER A 3 -8.28 34.83 5.00
C SER A 3 -9.46 33.97 4.60
N LYS A 4 -9.39 33.34 3.42
CA LYS A 4 -10.37 32.34 2.97
C LYS A 4 -10.46 31.15 3.91
N ASP A 5 -9.33 30.72 4.45
CA ASP A 5 -9.25 29.56 5.34
C ASP A 5 -9.94 29.82 6.68
N ASP A 6 -9.88 31.05 7.19
CA ASP A 6 -10.58 31.44 8.42
C ASP A 6 -12.11 31.40 8.23
N VAL A 7 -12.59 31.91 7.08
CA VAL A 7 -14.01 31.89 6.73
C VAL A 7 -14.49 30.45 6.54
N PHE A 8 -13.74 29.62 5.82
CA PHE A 8 -14.08 28.22 5.62
C PHE A 8 -14.09 27.44 6.93
N THR A 9 -13.08 27.63 7.79
CA THR A 9 -12.98 26.97 9.10
C THR A 9 -14.15 27.34 10.01
N LEU A 10 -14.58 28.62 10.00
CA LEU A 10 -15.78 29.03 10.73
C LEU A 10 -17.02 28.27 10.24
N ILE A 11 -17.25 28.24 8.92
CA ILE A 11 -18.41 27.58 8.32
C ILE A 11 -18.40 26.08 8.65
N LEU A 12 -17.25 25.43 8.51
CA LEU A 12 -17.07 24.00 8.80
C LEU A 12 -17.40 23.66 10.26
N ASN A 13 -16.87 24.42 11.22
CA ASN A 13 -17.07 24.15 12.65
C ASN A 13 -18.51 24.39 13.08
N GLU A 14 -19.11 25.49 12.61
CA GLU A 14 -20.50 25.83 12.91
C GLU A 14 -21.48 24.81 12.32
N TYR A 15 -21.19 24.33 11.10
CA TYR A 15 -21.97 23.27 10.47
C TYR A 15 -21.80 21.93 11.22
N LYS A 16 -20.58 21.52 11.58
CA LYS A 16 -20.34 20.29 12.35
C LYS A 16 -21.10 20.27 13.68
N ASN A 17 -21.14 21.40 14.38
CA ASN A 17 -21.81 21.50 15.68
C ASN A 17 -23.33 21.53 15.58
N SER A 18 -23.89 22.16 14.54
CA SER A 18 -25.34 22.39 14.44
C SER A 18 -26.06 21.51 13.42
N GLN A 19 -25.30 20.87 12.52
CA GLN A 19 -25.77 20.18 11.32
C GLN A 19 -26.71 21.03 10.46
N LYS A 20 -26.48 22.36 10.45
CA LYS A 20 -27.31 23.35 9.76
C LYS A 20 -26.45 24.35 8.98
N PRO A 21 -26.90 24.79 7.80
CA PRO A 21 -26.23 25.85 7.04
C PRO A 21 -26.05 27.13 7.85
N VAL A 22 -24.87 27.75 7.73
CA VAL A 22 -24.46 28.93 8.48
C VAL A 22 -24.94 30.19 7.78
N SER A 23 -25.82 30.96 8.42
CA SER A 23 -26.39 32.18 7.84
C SER A 23 -25.33 33.23 7.50
N ILE A 24 -25.52 33.94 6.37
CA ILE A 24 -24.65 35.04 5.95
C ILE A 24 -24.52 36.13 7.02
N SER A 25 -25.59 36.42 7.77
CA SER A 25 -25.59 37.42 8.84
C SER A 25 -24.65 37.03 9.99
N LYS A 26 -24.56 35.74 10.33
CA LYS A 26 -23.64 35.24 11.36
C LYS A 26 -22.19 35.39 10.93
N ILE A 27 -21.88 35.08 9.67
CA ILE A 27 -20.55 35.20 9.07
C ILE A 27 -20.13 36.69 9.03
N LYS A 28 -20.99 37.56 8.49
CA LYS A 28 -20.75 39.02 8.44
C LYS A 28 -20.52 39.62 9.83
N ARG A 29 -21.30 39.21 10.84
CA ARG A 29 -21.15 39.70 12.21
C ARG A 29 -19.83 39.27 12.86
N LYS A 30 -19.34 38.07 12.56
CA LYS A 30 -18.08 37.54 13.11
C LYS A 30 -16.86 38.28 12.54
N PHE A 31 -16.86 38.54 11.24
CA PHE A 31 -15.69 39.04 10.53
C PHE A 31 -15.68 40.55 10.29
N LYS A 32 -16.86 41.18 10.16
CA LYS A 32 -17.02 42.63 9.97
C LYS A 32 -16.11 43.22 8.86
N ASP A 33 -15.85 42.43 7.81
CA ASP A 33 -14.98 42.79 6.69
C ASP A 33 -15.83 42.91 5.41
N GLU A 34 -15.63 43.98 4.64
CA GLU A 34 -16.37 44.26 3.40
C GLU A 34 -16.07 43.24 2.28
N SER A 35 -14.88 42.62 2.32
CA SER A 35 -14.45 41.62 1.33
C SER A 35 -15.09 40.25 1.49
N ILE A 36 -15.91 40.03 2.54
CA ILE A 36 -16.52 38.74 2.85
C ILE A 36 -17.38 38.18 1.71
N ALA A 37 -18.06 39.04 0.95
CA ALA A 37 -18.87 38.62 -0.20
C ALA A 37 -17.99 37.98 -1.28
N LYS A 38 -16.87 38.61 -1.60
CA LYS A 38 -15.89 38.08 -2.57
C LYS A 38 -15.27 36.78 -2.09
N VAL A 39 -14.94 36.67 -0.80
CA VAL A 39 -14.39 35.44 -0.22
C VAL A 39 -15.37 34.27 -0.29
N LEU A 40 -16.65 34.52 0.00
CA LEU A 40 -17.69 33.49 -0.12
C LEU A 40 -17.88 33.05 -1.58
N GLU A 41 -17.90 33.99 -2.53
CA GLU A 41 -17.95 33.67 -3.97
C GLU A 41 -16.74 32.84 -4.43
N GLU A 42 -15.52 33.16 -3.95
CA GLU A 42 -14.33 32.37 -4.24
C GLU A 42 -14.41 30.96 -3.67
N LEU A 43 -14.88 30.81 -2.41
CA LEU A 43 -15.06 29.49 -1.78
C LEU A 43 -16.14 28.65 -2.48
N GLU A 44 -17.20 29.27 -2.99
CA GLU A 44 -18.22 28.60 -3.82
C GLU A 44 -17.62 28.15 -5.17
N LYS A 45 -16.84 29.01 -5.84
CA LYS A 45 -16.14 28.66 -7.09
C LYS A 45 -15.14 27.51 -6.90
N GLU A 46 -14.45 27.49 -5.76
CA GLU A 46 -13.55 26.40 -5.35
C GLU A 46 -14.29 25.12 -4.92
N LYS A 47 -15.64 25.11 -4.92
CA LYS A 47 -16.48 23.99 -4.46
C LYS A 47 -16.19 23.56 -3.02
N LYS A 48 -15.72 24.47 -2.17
CA LYS A 48 -15.51 24.22 -0.74
C LYS A 48 -16.80 24.39 0.06
N ILE A 49 -17.67 25.30 -0.37
CA ILE A 49 -18.96 25.56 0.26
C ILE A 49 -20.07 25.58 -0.78
N ARG A 50 -21.31 25.33 -0.32
CA ARG A 50 -22.53 25.45 -1.10
C ARG A 50 -23.41 26.54 -0.49
N ARG A 51 -23.92 27.42 -1.33
CA ARG A 51 -24.96 28.38 -0.96
C ARG A 51 -26.34 27.70 -0.89
N VAL A 52 -27.05 27.95 0.21
CA VAL A 52 -28.40 27.47 0.48
C VAL A 52 -29.30 28.68 0.68
N GLU A 53 -30.37 28.79 -0.10
CA GLU A 53 -31.32 29.89 -0.02
C GLU A 53 -32.71 29.38 0.39
N ASN A 54 -33.27 29.95 1.46
CA ASN A 54 -34.59 29.55 1.97
C ASN A 54 -35.38 30.78 2.42
N LYS A 55 -36.55 31.02 1.82
CA LYS A 55 -37.43 32.19 2.08
C LYS A 55 -36.66 33.52 2.05
N GLY A 56 -35.77 33.69 1.06
CA GLY A 56 -34.94 34.89 0.89
C GLY A 56 -33.78 35.04 1.88
N LYS A 57 -33.53 34.04 2.73
CA LYS A 57 -32.36 34.00 3.62
C LYS A 57 -31.26 33.15 3.01
N VAL A 58 -30.06 33.70 2.95
CA VAL A 58 -28.86 33.03 2.41
C VAL A 58 -28.02 32.45 3.55
N SER A 59 -27.64 31.19 3.39
CA SER A 59 -26.76 30.45 4.28
C SER A 59 -25.74 29.63 3.48
N PHE A 60 -24.70 29.14 4.14
CA PHE A 60 -23.64 28.36 3.53
C PHE A 60 -23.37 27.08 4.32
N GLU A 61 -23.18 25.98 3.62
CA GLU A 61 -22.73 24.70 4.19
C GLU A 61 -21.42 24.29 3.54
N PRO A 62 -20.51 23.61 4.25
CA PRO A 62 -19.36 23.00 3.61
C PRO A 62 -19.86 21.96 2.62
N ILE A 63 -19.30 21.94 1.42
CA ILE A 63 -19.45 20.77 0.55
C ILE A 63 -18.61 19.68 1.21
N ASP A 64 -19.28 18.61 1.60
CA ASP A 64 -18.62 17.42 2.11
C ASP A 64 -17.70 16.91 0.99
N SER A 65 -16.43 17.32 1.05
CA SER A 65 -15.41 16.87 0.11
C SER A 65 -15.02 15.48 0.57
N LEU A 66 -15.89 14.53 0.23
CA LEU A 66 -15.76 13.11 0.46
C LEU A 66 -15.86 12.76 1.95
N ASN A 67 -16.69 11.78 2.27
CA ASN A 67 -16.56 11.12 3.57
C ASN A 67 -15.24 10.35 3.53
N VAL A 68 -14.12 11.05 3.78
CA VAL A 68 -12.76 10.53 3.70
C VAL A 68 -12.65 9.22 4.49
N ALA A 69 -13.41 9.07 5.57
CA ALA A 69 -13.45 7.83 6.35
C ALA A 69 -14.04 6.65 5.56
N GLU A 70 -15.09 6.85 4.76
CA GLU A 70 -15.69 5.80 3.93
C GLU A 70 -14.80 5.45 2.74
N GLU A 71 -14.18 6.44 2.10
CA GLU A 71 -13.22 6.19 1.01
C GLU A 71 -11.97 5.45 1.50
N LEU A 72 -11.41 5.85 2.65
CA LEU A 72 -10.28 5.15 3.26
C LEU A 72 -10.64 3.70 3.63
N LYS A 73 -11.89 3.47 4.06
CA LYS A 73 -12.40 2.13 4.35
C LYS A 73 -12.50 1.27 3.09
N ILE A 74 -13.05 1.82 1.99
CA ILE A 74 -13.10 1.13 0.69
C ILE A 74 -11.69 0.78 0.22
N LEU A 75 -10.76 1.74 0.25
CA LEU A 75 -9.38 1.54 -0.17
C LEU A 75 -8.68 0.44 0.66
N ARG A 76 -8.86 0.47 1.99
CA ARG A 76 -8.32 -0.56 2.89
C ARG A 76 -8.87 -1.96 2.54
N ASP A 77 -10.17 -2.06 2.29
CA ASP A 77 -10.81 -3.34 1.98
C ASP A 77 -10.35 -3.88 0.60
N GLU A 78 -10.11 -3.00 -0.38
CA GLU A 78 -9.51 -3.38 -1.67
C GLU A 78 -8.06 -3.86 -1.51
N ILE A 79 -7.25 -3.18 -0.70
CA ILE A 79 -5.88 -3.62 -0.38
C ILE A 79 -5.89 -5.03 0.21
N HIS A 80 -6.76 -5.31 1.18
CA HIS A 80 -6.86 -6.66 1.76
C HIS A 80 -7.25 -7.71 0.72
N ARG A 81 -8.18 -7.41 -0.19
CA ARG A 81 -8.55 -8.35 -1.27
C ARG A 81 -7.38 -8.65 -2.20
N VAL A 82 -6.57 -7.65 -2.55
CA VAL A 82 -5.38 -7.85 -3.39
C VAL A 82 -4.37 -8.72 -2.67
N LEU A 83 -4.12 -8.49 -1.38
CA LEU A 83 -3.21 -9.31 -0.58
C LEU A 83 -3.67 -10.77 -0.51
N ASP A 84 -4.95 -11.02 -0.28
CA ASP A 84 -5.53 -12.37 -0.29
C ASP A 84 -5.35 -13.08 -1.64
N LEU A 85 -5.53 -12.37 -2.75
CA LEU A 85 -5.33 -12.93 -4.10
C LEU A 85 -3.85 -13.25 -4.35
N LEU A 86 -2.94 -12.38 -3.94
CA LEU A 86 -1.50 -12.62 -4.05
C LEU A 86 -1.08 -13.83 -3.20
N GLN A 87 -1.61 -13.96 -1.99
CA GLN A 87 -1.35 -15.11 -1.13
C GLN A 87 -1.83 -16.42 -1.78
N LYS A 88 -3.04 -16.44 -2.35
CA LYS A 88 -3.55 -17.59 -3.10
C LYS A 88 -2.72 -17.90 -4.35
N LEU A 89 -2.18 -16.89 -5.03
CA LEU A 89 -1.27 -17.10 -6.16
C LEU A 89 0.06 -17.72 -5.74
N ILE A 90 0.61 -17.31 -4.59
CA ILE A 90 1.81 -17.91 -4.01
C ILE A 90 1.53 -19.37 -3.60
N GLU A 91 0.42 -19.61 -2.91
CA GLU A 91 0.01 -20.95 -2.46
C GLU A 91 -0.32 -21.90 -3.62
N SER A 92 -0.88 -21.38 -4.72
CA SER A 92 -1.19 -22.18 -5.92
C SER A 92 0.02 -22.43 -6.82
N LYS A 93 1.13 -21.71 -6.64
CA LYS A 93 2.36 -21.91 -7.41
C LYS A 93 3.15 -23.10 -6.85
N SER A 94 2.74 -24.31 -7.22
CA SER A 94 3.51 -25.51 -6.90
C SER A 94 4.79 -25.55 -7.73
N PHE A 95 5.91 -25.06 -7.19
CA PHE A 95 7.21 -25.24 -7.84
C PHE A 95 7.56 -26.73 -7.98
N SER A 96 7.98 -27.16 -9.16
CA SER A 96 8.45 -28.51 -9.44
C SER A 96 9.97 -28.60 -9.32
N TYR A 97 10.53 -29.82 -9.36
CA TYR A 97 11.98 -30.00 -9.47
C TYR A 97 12.53 -29.46 -10.79
N LYS A 98 11.70 -29.42 -11.85
CA LYS A 98 12.08 -28.78 -13.11
C LYS A 98 12.29 -27.28 -12.97
N ASP A 99 11.43 -26.60 -12.21
CA ASP A 99 11.58 -25.16 -11.95
C ASP A 99 12.88 -24.86 -11.18
N PHE A 100 13.25 -25.75 -10.24
CA PHE A 100 14.52 -25.68 -9.54
C PHE A 100 15.70 -25.82 -10.51
N ASP A 101 15.66 -26.83 -11.39
CA ASP A 101 16.73 -27.07 -12.36
C ASP A 101 16.89 -25.91 -13.34
N GLU A 102 15.77 -25.35 -13.82
CA GLU A 102 15.76 -24.17 -14.69
C GLU A 102 16.35 -22.95 -13.99
N ALA A 103 16.04 -22.74 -12.70
CA ALA A 103 16.66 -21.68 -11.90
C ALA A 103 18.16 -21.91 -11.69
N TYR A 104 18.57 -23.14 -11.37
CA TYR A 104 19.98 -23.51 -11.27
C TYR A 104 20.73 -23.22 -12.58
N ASP A 105 20.15 -23.58 -13.73
CA ASP A 105 20.79 -23.40 -15.03
C ASP A 105 20.98 -21.93 -15.41
N ARG A 106 20.11 -21.03 -14.91
CA ARG A 106 20.28 -19.57 -15.05
C ARG A 106 21.32 -18.98 -14.10
N ILE A 107 21.49 -19.56 -12.92
CA ILE A 107 22.29 -18.98 -11.83
C ILE A 107 23.72 -19.50 -11.80
N LYS A 108 23.94 -20.73 -12.24
CA LYS A 108 25.24 -21.37 -12.18
C LYS A 108 26.29 -20.56 -12.93
N ASP A 109 27.48 -20.50 -12.36
CA ASP A 109 28.62 -19.90 -13.02
C ASP A 109 29.17 -20.77 -14.17
N SER A 110 30.22 -20.27 -14.83
CA SER A 110 30.90 -20.98 -15.93
C SER A 110 31.47 -22.35 -15.54
N LEU A 111 31.68 -22.63 -14.25
CA LEU A 111 32.21 -23.88 -13.71
C LEU A 111 31.10 -24.81 -13.18
N GLY A 112 29.84 -24.36 -13.22
CA GLY A 112 28.67 -25.08 -12.77
C GLY A 112 28.37 -24.94 -11.28
N TYR A 113 28.93 -23.95 -10.59
CA TYR A 113 28.62 -23.69 -9.18
C TYR A 113 27.48 -22.68 -9.06
N ALA A 114 26.53 -22.96 -8.16
CA ALA A 114 25.41 -22.07 -7.88
C ALA A 114 25.17 -21.96 -6.36
N PRO A 115 25.04 -20.74 -5.81
CA PRO A 115 24.60 -20.56 -4.42
C PRO A 115 23.12 -20.89 -4.24
N LEU A 116 22.78 -21.69 -3.22
CA LEU A 116 21.41 -22.06 -2.89
C LEU A 116 20.54 -20.84 -2.59
N GLU A 117 21.12 -19.81 -1.96
CA GLU A 117 20.44 -18.54 -1.70
C GLU A 117 19.90 -17.90 -2.96
N ARG A 118 20.72 -17.84 -4.02
CA ARG A 118 20.33 -17.19 -5.26
C ARG A 118 19.22 -17.97 -5.95
N ILE A 119 19.29 -19.32 -5.92
CA ILE A 119 18.24 -20.19 -6.48
C ILE A 119 16.93 -19.98 -5.73
N ARG A 120 16.98 -19.91 -4.40
CA ARG A 120 15.80 -19.64 -3.58
C ARG A 120 15.18 -18.27 -3.89
N ILE A 121 16.00 -17.23 -3.98
CA ILE A 121 15.54 -15.86 -4.28
C ILE A 121 14.91 -15.80 -5.67
N GLU A 122 15.52 -16.45 -6.67
CA GLU A 122 14.97 -16.55 -8.03
C GLU A 122 13.61 -17.26 -8.06
N LEU A 123 13.43 -18.30 -7.24
CA LEU A 123 12.13 -18.96 -7.08
C LEU A 123 11.14 -18.17 -6.22
N GLY A 124 11.57 -17.09 -5.56
CA GLY A 124 10.73 -16.27 -4.70
C GLY A 124 10.24 -16.99 -3.45
N LEU A 125 11.00 -17.96 -2.94
CA LEU A 125 10.62 -18.80 -1.81
C LEU A 125 11.26 -18.32 -0.50
N SER A 126 10.55 -18.51 0.61
CA SER A 126 11.15 -18.42 1.95
C SER A 126 12.20 -19.52 2.15
N LYS A 127 13.08 -19.37 3.16
CA LYS A 127 14.11 -20.39 3.45
C LYS A 127 13.42 -21.70 3.83
N GLU A 128 12.44 -21.62 4.70
CA GLU A 128 11.69 -22.77 5.23
C GLU A 128 11.02 -23.56 4.10
N GLU A 129 10.30 -22.89 3.19
CA GLU A 129 9.62 -23.54 2.07
C GLU A 129 10.63 -24.19 1.11
N PHE A 130 11.69 -23.46 0.75
CA PHE A 130 12.69 -23.94 -0.20
C PHE A 130 13.42 -25.19 0.31
N TYR A 131 13.94 -25.13 1.54
CA TYR A 131 14.68 -26.26 2.10
C TYR A 131 13.75 -27.41 2.50
N SER A 132 12.51 -27.16 2.92
CA SER A 132 11.54 -28.24 3.15
C SER A 132 11.25 -29.01 1.86
N LYS A 133 11.10 -28.30 0.75
CA LYS A 133 10.69 -28.86 -0.53
C LYS A 133 11.80 -29.54 -1.32
N PHE A 134 12.96 -28.88 -1.42
CA PHE A 134 14.03 -29.29 -2.34
C PHE A 134 15.17 -30.03 -1.63
N ARG A 135 15.21 -30.11 -0.30
CA ARG A 135 16.35 -30.71 0.41
C ARG A 135 16.73 -32.10 -0.09
N LYS A 136 15.76 -33.02 -0.14
CA LYS A 136 16.02 -34.39 -0.60
C LYS A 136 16.53 -34.39 -2.05
N TYR A 137 15.88 -33.64 -2.92
CA TYR A 137 16.26 -33.50 -4.32
C TYR A 137 17.70 -32.97 -4.49
N ILE A 138 18.07 -31.94 -3.74
CA ILE A 138 19.42 -31.35 -3.76
C ILE A 138 20.45 -32.37 -3.29
N GLU A 139 20.21 -33.04 -2.15
CA GLU A 139 21.13 -34.01 -1.57
C GLU A 139 21.38 -35.22 -2.51
N GLU A 140 20.37 -35.62 -3.28
CA GLU A 140 20.42 -36.74 -4.23
C GLU A 140 21.09 -36.36 -5.57
N ASN A 141 20.87 -35.15 -6.08
CA ASN A 141 21.25 -34.78 -7.45
C ASN A 141 22.43 -33.80 -7.55
N TYR A 142 22.86 -33.22 -6.43
CA TYR A 142 23.88 -32.17 -6.42
C TYR A 142 24.98 -32.45 -5.39
N ASP A 143 26.21 -32.06 -5.74
CA ASP A 143 27.34 -32.03 -4.81
C ASP A 143 27.25 -30.77 -3.95
N LEU A 144 27.36 -30.97 -2.65
CA LEU A 144 27.32 -29.90 -1.64
C LEU A 144 28.73 -29.41 -1.35
N ILE A 145 28.96 -28.12 -1.55
CA ILE A 145 30.24 -27.46 -1.34
C ILE A 145 30.13 -26.47 -0.19
N ALA A 146 31.13 -26.49 0.67
CA ALA A 146 31.20 -25.62 1.83
C ALA A 146 31.30 -24.14 1.41
N GLY A 147 30.62 -23.27 2.15
CA GLY A 147 30.52 -21.83 1.88
C GLY A 147 29.10 -21.38 1.54
N GLY A 148 28.95 -20.09 1.25
CA GLY A 148 27.65 -19.44 1.02
C GLY A 148 26.98 -18.93 2.29
N ASP A 149 26.07 -17.98 2.13
CA ASP A 149 25.39 -17.28 3.24
C ASP A 149 24.24 -18.11 3.86
N GLU A 150 23.74 -19.11 3.14
CA GLU A 150 22.77 -20.10 3.63
C GLU A 150 23.00 -21.46 2.98
N GLY A 151 22.50 -22.53 3.61
CA GLY A 151 22.59 -23.88 3.09
C GLY A 151 22.37 -24.93 4.16
N PHE A 152 22.84 -26.15 3.91
CA PHE A 152 22.75 -27.24 4.88
C PHE A 152 23.91 -27.17 5.88
N THR A 153 23.60 -27.03 7.16
CA THR A 153 24.63 -27.06 8.21
C THR A 153 24.91 -28.50 8.64
N ARG A 154 26.17 -28.93 8.51
CA ARG A 154 26.64 -30.25 8.96
C ARG A 154 27.91 -30.10 9.76
N LYS A 155 27.90 -30.57 11.02
CA LYS A 155 29.04 -30.48 11.96
C LYS A 155 29.63 -29.06 12.06
N GLY A 156 28.78 -28.04 12.07
CA GLY A 156 29.18 -26.63 12.16
C GLY A 156 29.66 -25.97 10.86
N VAL A 157 29.67 -26.70 9.74
CA VAL A 157 30.02 -26.15 8.42
C VAL A 157 28.75 -25.99 7.58
N THR A 158 28.58 -24.81 6.98
CA THR A 158 27.49 -24.50 6.06
C THR A 158 27.85 -24.91 4.64
N TYR A 159 26.97 -25.70 4.01
CA TYR A 159 27.08 -26.12 2.62
C TYR A 159 26.00 -25.43 1.80
N GLY A 160 26.33 -24.25 1.29
CA GLY A 160 25.44 -23.34 0.58
C GLY A 160 25.66 -23.25 -0.93
N ILE A 161 26.70 -23.92 -1.44
CA ILE A 161 27.03 -23.91 -2.86
C ILE A 161 26.78 -25.32 -3.41
N ILE A 162 26.14 -25.41 -4.57
CA ILE A 162 25.85 -26.67 -5.23
C ILE A 162 26.41 -26.75 -6.64
N LYS A 163 26.70 -27.97 -7.07
CA LYS A 163 27.07 -28.32 -8.44
C LYS A 163 26.36 -29.59 -8.86
N ARG A 164 25.72 -29.61 -10.04
CA ARG A 164 24.95 -30.77 -10.49
C ARG A 164 25.88 -31.97 -10.65
N ARG A 165 25.49 -33.12 -10.09
CA ARG A 165 26.19 -34.39 -10.32
C ARG A 165 26.00 -34.78 -11.77
N ARG A 166 27.04 -35.35 -12.37
CA ARG A 166 26.95 -35.93 -13.72
C ARG A 166 26.29 -37.29 -13.67
#